data_AF-A0A258V238-F1
#
_entry.id   AF-A0A258V238-F1
#
_cell.length_a   1.000
_cell.length_b   1.000
_cell.length_c   1.000
_cell.angle_alpha   90.00
_cell.angle_beta   90.00
_cell.angle_gamma   90.00
#
_symmetry.space_group_name_H-M   'P 1'
#
loop_
_entity.id
_entity.type
_entity.pdbx_description
1 polymer ?
#
loop_
_entity_poly.entity_id
_entity_poly.type
_entity_poly.pdbx_seq_one_letter_code
_entity_poly.pdbx_strand_id
1 'polypeptide(L)'
;MAIENLGQIASFAPLIATVTIASVAGWVITTWLRVRHGYPLDGAWGQAVYPKTSSAEIERIRLLSQENAQLRAELGSVKDRLANVERIVTDGGFGLTQQIEALRMENGDRRPQ
;
A
#
# COMPACT_ATOMS: atom_id res chain seq x y z
N MET A 1 54.49 33.11 19.26
CA MET A 1 53.80 32.49 18.11
C MET A 1 52.37 32.06 18.46
N ALA A 2 52.12 31.17 19.43
CA ALA A 2 50.75 30.72 19.73
C ALA A 2 49.79 31.81 20.29
N ILE A 3 50.30 32.73 21.12
CA ILE A 3 49.48 33.79 21.76
C ILE A 3 49.06 34.88 20.75
N GLU A 4 49.93 35.16 19.79
CA GLU A 4 49.71 36.14 18.72
C GLU A 4 48.62 35.67 17.74
N ASN A 5 48.61 34.37 17.42
CA ASN A 5 47.56 33.74 16.62
C ASN A 5 46.19 33.78 17.32
N LEU A 6 46.15 33.68 18.66
CA LEU A 6 44.91 33.78 19.44
C LEU A 6 44.30 35.19 19.37
N GLY A 7 45.14 36.23 19.43
CA GLY A 7 44.71 37.62 19.27
C GLY A 7 44.15 37.91 17.88
N GLN A 8 44.74 37.30 16.83
CA GLN A 8 44.21 37.38 15.47
C GLN A 8 42.86 36.68 15.32
N ILE A 9 42.65 35.51 15.95
CA ILE A 9 41.34 34.83 15.92
C ILE A 9 40.27 35.69 16.61
N ALA A 10 40.62 36.36 17.71
CA ALA A 10 39.69 37.22 18.44
C ALA A 10 39.25 38.45 17.62
N SER A 11 40.12 39.01 16.77
CA SER A 11 39.74 40.15 15.91
C SER A 11 38.82 39.76 14.75
N PHE A 12 38.89 38.52 14.27
CA PHE A 12 37.96 37.98 13.27
C PHE A 12 36.66 37.40 13.85
N ALA A 13 36.57 37.23 15.17
CA ALA A 13 35.38 36.72 15.85
C ALA A 13 34.05 37.40 15.44
N PRO A 14 33.94 38.74 15.35
CA PRO A 14 32.69 39.39 14.91
C PRO A 14 32.32 39.08 13.46
N LEU A 15 33.32 38.97 12.57
CA LEU A 15 33.09 38.61 11.17
C LEU A 15 32.61 37.15 11.06
N ILE A 16 33.26 36.24 11.78
CA ILE A 16 32.89 34.81 11.83
C ILE A 16 31.46 34.64 12.35
N ALA A 17 31.10 35.36 13.42
CA ALA A 17 29.75 35.31 13.97
C ALA A 17 28.70 35.77 12.95
N THR A 18 28.97 36.87 12.23
CA THR A 18 28.02 37.44 11.27
C THR A 18 27.82 36.52 10.06
N VAL A 19 28.91 35.96 9.52
CA VAL A 19 28.84 35.01 8.40
C VAL A 19 28.11 33.73 8.79
N THR A 20 28.34 33.23 10.01
CA THR A 20 27.66 32.03 10.53
C THR A 20 26.15 32.27 10.62
N ILE A 21 25.73 33.39 11.22
CA ILE A 21 24.32 33.74 11.37
C ILE A 21 23.66 33.94 9.99
N ALA A 22 24.31 34.66 9.08
CA ALA A 22 23.79 34.90 7.73
C ALA A 22 23.62 33.59 6.94
N SER A 23 24.55 32.64 7.09
CA SER A 23 24.48 31.34 6.42
C SER A 23 23.32 30.49 6.94
N VAL A 24 23.13 30.43 8.26
CA VAL A 24 22.00 29.71 8.88
C VAL A 24 20.67 30.37 8.50
N ALA A 25 20.59 31.69 8.56
CA ALA A 25 19.39 32.43 8.16
C ALA A 25 19.04 32.20 6.69
N GLY A 26 20.03 32.23 5.79
CA GLY A 26 19.86 31.91 4.38
C GLY A 26 19.30 30.50 4.15
N TRP A 27 19.86 29.50 4.83
CA TRP A 27 19.36 28.13 4.75
C TRP A 27 17.91 28.01 5.22
N VAL A 28 17.59 28.57 6.40
CA VAL A 28 16.23 28.56 6.95
C VAL A 28 15.23 29.25 6.01
N ILE A 29 15.59 30.40 5.45
CA ILE A 29 14.73 31.13 4.50
C ILE A 29 14.48 30.29 3.25
N THR A 30 15.50 29.64 2.69
CA THR A 30 15.32 28.80 1.49
C THR A 30 14.47 27.57 1.77
N THR A 31 14.58 26.98 2.96
CA THR A 31 13.74 25.85 3.39
C THR A 31 12.31 26.32 3.64
N TRP A 32 12.12 27.46 4.30
CA TRP A 32 10.80 28.08 4.51
C TRP A 32 10.10 28.40 3.20
N LEU A 33 10.84 28.96 2.23
CA LEU A 33 10.31 29.28 0.92
C LEU A 33 9.91 28.03 0.13
N ARG A 34 10.72 26.97 0.19
CA ARG A 34 10.41 25.65 -0.41
C ARG A 34 9.14 25.04 0.21
N VAL A 35 9.02 25.07 1.53
CA VAL A 35 7.82 24.60 2.26
C VAL A 35 6.58 25.38 1.86
N ARG A 36 6.68 26.72 1.81
CA ARG A 36 5.54 27.59 1.47
C ARG A 36 5.07 27.43 0.02
N HIS A 37 5.99 27.16 -0.90
CA HIS A 37 5.68 26.98 -2.33
C HIS A 37 5.44 25.52 -2.73
N GLY A 38 5.45 24.58 -1.77
CA GLY A 38 5.13 23.18 -2.01
C GLY A 38 6.20 22.40 -2.78
N TYR A 39 7.44 22.87 -2.78
CA TYR A 39 8.56 22.07 -3.32
C TYR A 39 8.86 20.90 -2.38
N PRO A 40 9.12 19.71 -2.91
CA PRO A 40 9.42 18.54 -2.09
C PRO A 40 10.65 18.82 -1.23
N LEU A 41 10.54 18.54 0.06
CA LEU A 41 11.71 18.51 0.92
C LEU A 41 12.41 17.19 0.67
N ASP A 42 13.61 17.24 0.09
CA ASP A 42 14.45 16.06 -0.06
C ASP A 42 14.76 15.52 1.35
N GLY A 43 14.25 14.33 1.67
CA GLY A 43 14.73 13.58 2.82
C GLY A 43 16.22 13.28 2.65
N ALA A 44 16.88 12.88 3.74
CA ALA A 44 18.34 12.63 3.79
C ALA A 44 18.88 11.61 2.75
N TRP A 45 18.02 10.99 1.95
CA TRP A 45 18.30 9.98 0.93
C TRP A 45 17.49 10.18 -0.38
N GLY A 46 17.19 11.44 -0.76
CA GLY A 46 16.57 11.74 -2.07
C GLY A 46 15.11 11.27 -2.21
N GLN A 47 14.44 11.00 -1.09
CA GLN A 47 13.00 10.76 -1.08
C GLN A 47 12.30 12.10 -0.94
N ALA A 48 11.53 12.50 -1.96
CA ALA A 48 10.64 13.65 -1.89
C ALA A 48 9.63 13.42 -0.76
N VAL A 49 9.85 14.06 0.40
CA VAL A 49 8.88 14.07 1.48
C VAL A 49 7.78 15.03 1.08
N TYR A 50 6.79 14.53 0.35
CA TYR A 50 5.52 15.23 0.20
C TYR A 50 4.87 15.31 1.59
N PRO A 51 4.54 16.50 2.12
CA PRO A 51 3.73 16.58 3.33
C PRO A 51 2.40 15.90 3.03
N LYS A 52 2.16 14.75 3.68
CA LYS A 52 0.99 13.87 3.49
C LYS A 52 -0.30 14.47 4.04
N THR A 53 -0.62 15.70 3.64
CA THR A 53 -1.76 16.47 4.12
C THR A 53 -2.59 17.03 2.97
N SER A 54 -2.55 16.43 1.78
CA SER A 54 -3.61 16.66 0.81
C SER A 54 -4.79 15.76 1.19
N SER A 55 -5.87 16.37 1.70
CA SER A 55 -7.13 15.68 2.02
C SER A 55 -7.65 14.81 0.86
N ALA A 56 -7.31 15.18 -0.38
CA ALA A 56 -7.62 14.46 -1.59
C ALA A 56 -6.96 13.07 -1.68
N GLU A 57 -5.72 12.92 -1.22
CA GLU A 57 -5.02 11.62 -1.28
C GLU A 57 -5.52 10.67 -0.20
N ILE A 58 -5.87 11.19 0.98
CA ILE A 58 -6.54 10.42 2.05
C ILE A 58 -7.92 9.95 1.59
N GLU A 59 -8.68 10.81 0.91
CA GLU A 59 -9.99 10.44 0.35
C GLU A 59 -9.84 9.38 -0.74
N ARG A 60 -8.82 9.50 -1.60
CA ARG A 60 -8.52 8.47 -2.61
C ARG A 60 -8.15 7.13 -1.99
N ILE A 61 -7.36 7.13 -0.91
CA ILE A 61 -7.02 5.91 -0.16
C ILE A 61 -8.27 5.29 0.46
N ARG A 62 -9.20 6.09 0.98
CA ARG A 62 -10.49 5.61 1.48
C ARG A 62 -11.33 4.97 0.38
N LEU A 63 -11.49 5.65 -0.76
CA LEU A 63 -12.25 5.14 -1.91
C LEU A 63 -11.65 3.83 -2.44
N LEU A 64 -10.32 3.76 -2.60
CA LEU A 64 -9.63 2.53 -3.01
C LEU A 64 -9.77 1.41 -1.97
N SER A 65 -9.75 1.73 -0.68
CA SER A 65 -9.95 0.73 0.37
C SER A 65 -11.38 0.18 0.37
N GLN A 66 -12.38 1.01 0.07
CA GLN A 66 -13.77 0.58 -0.10
C GLN A 66 -13.93 -0.32 -1.32
N GLU A 67 -13.35 0.07 -2.46
CA GLU A 67 -13.37 -0.74 -3.69
C GLU A 67 -12.71 -2.11 -3.47
N ASN A 68 -11.57 -2.16 -2.77
CA ASN A 68 -10.93 -3.42 -2.42
C ASN A 68 -11.78 -4.29 -1.48
N ALA A 69 -12.53 -3.69 -0.56
CA ALA A 69 -13.44 -4.44 0.32
C ALA A 69 -14.61 -5.04 -0.48
N GLN A 70 -15.18 -4.27 -1.42
CA GLN A 70 -16.24 -4.74 -2.31
C GLN A 70 -15.75 -5.87 -3.22
N LEU A 71 -14.60 -5.71 -3.88
CA LEU A 71 -14.02 -6.74 -4.73
C LEU A 71 -13.75 -8.04 -3.96
N ARG A 72 -13.32 -7.95 -2.71
CA ARG A 72 -13.13 -9.14 -1.86
C ARG A 72 -14.45 -9.83 -1.53
N ALA A 73 -15.53 -9.08 -1.31
CA ALA A 73 -16.86 -9.63 -1.08
C ALA A 73 -17.41 -10.30 -2.35
N GLU A 74 -17.30 -9.64 -3.51
CA GLU A 74 -17.70 -10.21 -4.80
C GLU A 74 -16.92 -11.50 -5.11
N LEU A 75 -15.60 -11.48 -4.90
CA LEU A 75 -14.74 -12.64 -5.10
C LEU A 75 -15.05 -13.78 -4.11
N GLY A 76 -15.48 -13.46 -2.89
CA GLY A 76 -16.02 -14.43 -1.93
C GLY A 76 -17.28 -15.11 -2.46
N SER A 77 -18.26 -14.33 -2.94
CA SER A 77 -19.51 -14.86 -3.48
C SER A 77 -19.29 -15.78 -4.70
N VAL A 78 -18.32 -15.45 -5.55
CA VAL A 78 -17.95 -16.26 -6.70
C VAL A 78 -17.30 -17.56 -6.26
N LYS A 79 -16.45 -17.53 -5.22
CA LYS A 79 -15.85 -18.74 -4.63
C LYS A 79 -16.91 -19.67 -4.05
N ASP A 80 -17.89 -19.15 -3.31
CA ASP A 80 -18.98 -19.96 -2.73
C ASP A 80 -19.81 -20.66 -3.82
N ARG A 81 -20.08 -19.96 -4.92
CA ARG A 81 -20.75 -20.55 -6.09
C ARG A 81 -19.90 -21.61 -6.77
N LEU A 82 -18.60 -21.38 -6.92
CA LEU A 82 -17.67 -22.35 -7.47
C LEU A 82 -17.63 -23.62 -6.61
N ALA A 83 -17.58 -23.50 -5.28
CA ALA A 83 -17.63 -24.64 -4.37
C ALA A 83 -18.95 -25.42 -4.50
N ASN A 84 -20.08 -24.73 -4.65
CA ASN A 84 -21.36 -25.38 -4.91
C ASN A 84 -21.38 -26.13 -6.24
N VAL A 85 -20.81 -25.55 -7.30
CA VAL A 85 -20.68 -26.21 -8.61
C VAL A 85 -19.77 -27.44 -8.51
N GLU A 86 -18.63 -27.32 -7.85
CA GLU A 86 -17.70 -28.44 -7.59
C GLU A 86 -18.42 -29.59 -6.88
N ARG A 87 -19.23 -29.28 -5.85
CA ARG A 87 -20.01 -30.27 -5.14
C ARG A 87 -21.04 -30.97 -6.02
N ILE A 88 -21.78 -30.23 -6.85
CA ILE A 88 -22.78 -30.80 -7.76
C ILE A 88 -22.12 -31.75 -8.77
N VAL A 89 -21.02 -31.31 -9.37
CA VAL A 89 -20.29 -32.10 -10.39
C VAL A 89 -19.69 -33.35 -9.76
N THR A 90 -19.15 -33.25 -8.55
CA THR A 90 -18.52 -34.38 -7.85
C THR A 90 -19.57 -35.36 -7.31
N ASP A 91 -20.58 -34.89 -6.57
CA ASP A 91 -21.59 -35.76 -5.94
C ASP A 91 -22.54 -36.37 -6.99
N GLY A 92 -22.91 -35.61 -8.03
CA GLY A 92 -23.87 -36.04 -9.04
C GLY A 92 -23.36 -37.14 -9.98
N GLY A 93 -22.06 -37.14 -10.30
CA GLY A 93 -21.47 -38.10 -11.25
C GLY A 93 -21.41 -39.54 -10.71
N PHE A 94 -21.01 -39.70 -9.46
CA PHE A 94 -20.89 -41.04 -8.84
C PHE A 94 -22.26 -41.61 -8.46
N GLY A 95 -23.16 -40.78 -7.92
CA GLY A 95 -24.49 -41.21 -7.51
C GLY A 95 -25.37 -41.63 -8.69
N LEU A 96 -25.32 -40.94 -9.82
CA LEU A 96 -26.14 -41.29 -11.00
C LEU A 96 -25.73 -42.64 -11.58
N THR A 97 -24.43 -42.90 -11.70
CA THR A 97 -23.92 -44.17 -12.26
C THR A 97 -24.35 -45.37 -11.42
N GLN A 98 -24.28 -45.26 -10.09
CA GLN A 98 -24.75 -46.30 -9.17
C GLN A 98 -26.27 -46.49 -9.24
N GLN A 99 -27.04 -45.41 -9.31
CA GLN A 99 -28.50 -45.48 -9.47
C GLN A 99 -28.91 -46.14 -10.79
N ILE A 100 -28.19 -45.86 -11.88
CA ILE A 100 -28.42 -46.50 -13.18
C ILE A 100 -28.17 -48.01 -13.09
N GLU A 101 -27.07 -48.43 -12.47
CA GLU A 101 -26.75 -49.85 -12.34
C GLU A 101 -27.75 -50.59 -11.45
N ALA A 102 -28.19 -49.97 -10.35
CA ALA A 102 -29.23 -50.52 -9.48
C ALA A 102 -30.57 -50.73 -10.23
N LEU A 103 -31.01 -49.74 -11.01
CA LEU A 103 -32.21 -49.86 -11.84
C LEU A 103 -32.07 -50.93 -12.95
N ARG A 104 -30.85 -51.11 -13.48
CA ARG A 104 -30.55 -52.13 -14.48
C ARG A 104 -30.65 -53.54 -13.90
N MET A 105 -30.13 -53.75 -12.69
CA MET A 105 -30.25 -55.02 -11.96
C MET A 105 -31.71 -55.34 -11.64
N GLU A 106 -32.45 -54.36 -11.09
CA GLU A 106 -33.86 -54.51 -10.74
C GLU A 106 -34.75 -54.84 -11.96
N ASN A 107 -34.53 -54.16 -13.09
CA ASN A 107 -35.24 -54.46 -14.34
C ASN A 107 -34.79 -55.76 -15.02
N GLY A 108 -33.57 -56.24 -14.74
CA GLY A 108 -33.09 -57.55 -15.18
C GLY A 108 -33.82 -58.68 -14.46
N ASP A 109 -34.05 -58.51 -13.15
CA ASP A 109 -34.69 -59.48 -12.27
C ASP A 109 -36.22 -59.59 -12.47
N ARG A 110 -36.86 -58.51 -12.95
CA ARG A 110 -38.31 -58.45 -13.21
C ARG A 110 -38.80 -59.09 -14.51
N ARG A 111 -37.93 -59.70 -15.33
CA ARG A 111 -38.39 -60.37 -16.57
C ARG A 111 -38.89 -61.78 -16.23
N PRO A 112 -40.20 -62.09 -16.33
CA PRO A 112 -40.66 -63.47 -16.29
C PRO A 112 -40.12 -64.23 -17.52
N GLN A 113 -39.63 -65.44 -17.30
CA GLN A 113 -39.20 -66.38 -18.35
C GLN A 113 -40.38 -66.87 -19.18
#